data_AF-A0A1Q7UCZ8-F1
#
_entry.id   AF-A0A1Q7UCZ8-F1
#
_cell.length_a   1.000
_cell.length_b   1.000
_cell.length_c   1.000
_cell.angle_alpha   90.00
_cell.angle_beta   90.00
_cell.angle_gamma   90.00
#
_symmetry.space_group_name_H-M   'P 1'
#
loop_
_entity.id
_entity.type
_entity.pdbx_description
1 polymer ?
#
loop_
_entity_poly.entity_id
_entity_poly.type
_entity_poly.pdbx_seq_one_letter_code
_entity_poly.pdbx_strand_id
1 'polypeptide(L)' 'MGDADNRRPQLDVGIEALIEEMVPEALCDACLAFAFEVALDDVHAAVPRVLQASLRFTRKSSECFRCARTLELLTMR' A
#
# COMPACT_ATOMS: atom_id res chain seq x y z
N MET A 1 -22.82 -13.98 -1.21
CA MET A 1 -22.12 -13.10 -2.17
C MET A 1 -22.34 -11.67 -1.71
N GLY A 2 -21.36 -10.99 -1.12
CA GLY A 2 -21.55 -9.63 -0.59
C GLY A 2 -20.39 -9.06 0.21
N ASP A 3 -19.36 -9.86 0.48
CA ASP A 3 -18.30 -9.48 1.43
C ASP A 3 -17.07 -8.83 0.76
N ALA A 4 -16.83 -9.11 -0.52
CA ALA A 4 -15.63 -8.66 -1.23
C ALA A 4 -15.65 -7.17 -1.59
N ASP A 5 -16.83 -6.56 -1.73
CA ASP A 5 -16.96 -5.16 -2.16
C ASP A 5 -16.75 -4.18 -0.98
N ASN A 6 -17.15 -4.57 0.23
CA ASN A 6 -16.99 -3.75 1.43
C ASN A 6 -15.57 -3.79 2.03
N ARG A 7 -14.75 -4.77 1.66
CA ARG A 7 -13.33 -4.85 2.07
C ARG A 7 -12.41 -3.94 1.28
N ARG A 8 -12.76 -3.60 0.03
CA ARG A 8 -11.89 -2.77 -0.82
C ARG A 8 -11.67 -1.36 -0.27
N PRO A 9 -12.70 -0.63 0.19
CA PRO A 9 -12.50 0.68 0.81
C PRO A 9 -11.68 0.61 2.11
N GLN A 10 -11.79 -0.50 2.85
CA GLN A 10 -11.06 -0.67 4.11
C GLN A 10 -9.56 -0.90 3.88
N LEU A 11 -9.18 -1.61 2.81
CA LEU A 11 -7.78 -1.82 2.46
C LEU A 11 -7.11 -0.52 2.00
N ASP A 12 -7.80 0.29 1.18
CA ASP A 12 -7.28 1.57 0.71
C ASP A 12 -6.95 2.49 1.91
N VAL A 13 -7.92 2.67 2.83
CA VAL A 13 -7.73 3.46 4.07
C VAL A 13 -6.63 2.88 4.96
N GLY A 14 -6.56 1.55 5.09
CA GLY A 14 -5.50 0.90 5.87
C GLY A 14 -4.11 1.15 5.30
N ILE A 15 -3.95 1.03 3.98
CA ILE A 15 -2.68 1.31 3.28
C ILE A 15 -2.28 2.77 3.46
N GLU A 16 -3.22 3.72 3.32
CA GLU A 16 -2.95 5.14 3.55
C GLU A 16 -2.43 5.40 4.96
N ALA A 17 -3.16 4.92 5.99
CA ALA A 17 -2.78 5.10 7.39
C ALA A 17 -1.40 4.50 7.69
N LEU A 18 -1.12 3.28 7.21
CA LEU A 18 0.18 2.64 7.43
C LEU A 18 1.32 3.45 6.80
N ILE A 19 1.13 3.98 5.59
CA ILE A 19 2.18 4.77 4.92
C ILE A 19 2.39 6.11 5.64
N GLU A 20 1.34 6.72 6.17
CA GLU A 20 1.44 7.93 7.00
C GLU A 20 2.19 7.66 8.32
N GLU A 21 1.95 6.52 8.96
CA GLU A 21 2.63 6.13 10.21
C GLU A 21 4.10 5.76 10.00
N MET A 22 4.44 5.23 8.83
CA MET A 22 5.79 4.73 8.53
C MET A 22 6.73 5.78 7.97
N VAL A 23 6.37 7.06 7.82
CA VAL A 23 7.30 8.06 7.25
C VAL A 23 8.58 8.18 8.11
N PRO A 24 9.79 8.08 7.53
CA PRO A 24 10.13 8.07 6.09
C PRO A 24 10.30 6.68 5.46
N GLU A 25 10.08 5.60 6.21
CA GLU A 25 10.08 4.23 5.73
C GLU A 25 8.89 3.91 4.80
N ALA A 26 9.04 2.86 3.99
CA ALA A 26 7.98 2.35 3.13
C ALA A 26 8.11 0.84 2.91
N LEU A 27 7.00 0.22 2.55
CA LEU A 27 6.91 -1.21 2.23
C LEU A 27 6.60 -1.41 0.75
N CYS A 28 7.11 -2.51 0.19
CA CYS A 28 6.70 -2.96 -1.14
C CYS A 28 5.34 -3.67 -1.07
N ASP A 29 4.66 -3.78 -2.21
CA ASP A 29 3.31 -4.33 -2.32
C ASP A 29 3.19 -5.73 -1.70
N ALA A 30 4.23 -6.57 -1.85
CA ALA A 30 4.26 -7.89 -1.22
C ALA A 30 4.35 -7.83 0.32
N CYS A 31 5.13 -6.87 0.86
CA CYS A 31 5.22 -6.67 2.29
C CYS A 31 3.98 -5.99 2.87
N LEU A 32 3.30 -5.15 2.09
CA LEU A 32 1.97 -4.61 2.41
C LEU A 32 0.94 -5.74 2.47
N ALA A 33 0.89 -6.60 1.45
CA ALA A 33 -0.03 -7.75 1.39
C ALA A 33 0.17 -8.65 2.61
N PHE A 34 1.42 -8.92 2.98
CA PHE A 34 1.72 -9.65 4.22
C PHE A 34 1.23 -8.90 5.47
N ALA A 35 1.50 -7.60 5.58
CA ALA A 35 1.14 -6.80 6.77
C ALA A 35 -0.38 -6.74 7.00
N PHE A 36 -1.17 -6.72 5.93
CA PHE A 36 -2.63 -6.70 5.98
C PHE A 36 -3.27 -8.10 5.92
N GLU A 37 -2.47 -9.17 5.82
CA GLU A 37 -2.95 -10.55 5.64
C GLU A 37 -3.92 -10.72 4.45
N VAL A 38 -3.65 -10.01 3.35
CA VAL A 38 -4.46 -10.03 2.11
C VAL A 38 -3.68 -10.63 0.94
N ALA A 39 -4.38 -10.94 -0.16
CA ALA A 39 -3.72 -11.37 -1.38
C ALA A 39 -2.93 -10.21 -2.01
N LEU A 40 -1.82 -10.53 -2.68
CA LEU A 40 -1.02 -9.53 -3.39
C LEU A 40 -1.84 -8.80 -4.46
N ASP A 41 -2.74 -9.51 -5.14
CA ASP A 41 -3.62 -8.93 -6.15
C ASP A 41 -4.58 -7.87 -5.58
N ASP A 42 -5.00 -8.01 -4.31
CA ASP A 42 -5.82 -6.98 -3.64
C ASP A 42 -5.03 -5.70 -3.43
N VAL A 43 -3.74 -5.80 -3.06
CA VAL A 43 -2.83 -4.65 -2.93
C VAL A 43 -2.54 -4.02 -4.28
N HIS A 44 -2.26 -4.83 -5.31
CA HIS A 44 -2.06 -4.33 -6.67
C HIS A 44 -3.28 -3.58 -7.20
N ALA A 45 -4.50 -3.98 -6.79
CA ALA A 45 -5.72 -3.25 -7.12
C ALA A 45 -5.90 -1.98 -6.26
N ALA A 46 -5.49 -2.01 -4.99
CA ALA A 46 -5.66 -0.92 -4.02
C ALA A 46 -4.70 0.25 -4.25
N VAL A 47 -3.41 -0.01 -4.46
CA VAL A 47 -2.41 1.07 -4.57
C VAL A 47 -2.74 2.08 -5.68
N PRO A 48 -3.15 1.69 -6.90
CA PRO A 48 -3.58 2.65 -7.91
C PRO A 48 -4.76 3.53 -7.46
N ARG A 49 -5.70 2.98 -6.67
CA ARG A 49 -6.83 3.76 -6.14
C ARG A 49 -6.35 4.79 -5.11
N VAL A 50 -5.46 4.40 -4.21
CA VAL A 50 -4.82 5.32 -3.24
C VAL A 50 -4.10 6.47 -3.96
N LEU A 51 -3.31 6.15 -4.99
CA LEU A 51 -2.61 7.14 -5.80
C LEU A 51 -3.56 8.09 -6.56
N GLN A 52 -4.71 7.59 -6.99
CA GLN A 52 -5.73 8.39 -7.69
C GLN A 52 -6.58 9.23 -6.73
N ALA A 53 -6.84 8.73 -5.52
CA ALA A 53 -7.67 9.39 -4.52
C ALA A 53 -6.96 10.58 -3.85
N SER A 54 -5.63 10.53 -3.73
CA SER A 54 -4.86 11.54 -3.01
C SER A 54 -3.52 11.86 -3.66
N LEU A 55 -3.26 13.16 -3.86
CA LEU A 55 -1.98 13.67 -4.35
C LEU A 55 -0.85 13.59 -3.31
N ARG A 56 -1.15 13.19 -2.06
CA ARG A 56 -0.14 13.04 -0.99
C ARG A 56 0.75 11.85 -1.21
N PHE A 57 0.30 10.86 -1.98
CA PHE A 57 1.05 9.65 -2.23
C PHE A 57 1.76 9.71 -3.59
N THR A 58 2.86 8.98 -3.70
CA THR A 58 3.59 8.79 -4.95
C THR A 58 4.23 7.41 -4.96
N ARG A 59 4.60 6.94 -6.14
CA ARG A 59 5.57 5.86 -6.27
C ARG A 59 6.97 6.46 -6.35
N LYS A 60 7.92 5.87 -5.63
CA LYS A 60 9.33 6.21 -5.72
C LYS A 60 10.17 4.95 -5.57
N SER A 61 11.25 4.85 -6.34
CA SER A 61 12.25 3.81 -6.13
C SER A 61 12.94 4.02 -4.78
N SER A 62 12.76 3.07 -3.86
CA SER A 62 13.34 3.11 -2.52
C SER A 62 13.53 1.68 -1.99
N GLU A 63 14.32 1.54 -0.93
CA GLU A 63 14.51 0.28 -0.23
C GLU A 63 13.29 -0.04 0.65
N CYS A 64 12.72 -1.24 0.48
CA CYS A 64 11.62 -1.70 1.33
C CYS A 64 12.13 -2.00 2.74
N PHE A 65 11.56 -1.34 3.75
CA PHE A 65 11.99 -1.44 5.15
C PHE A 65 12.02 -2.88 5.68
N ARG A 66 11.16 -3.77 5.15
CA ARG A 66 11.03 -5.14 5.64
C ARG A 66 11.89 -6.17 4.91
N CYS A 67 12.01 -6.06 3.59
CA CYS A 67 12.70 -7.07 2.78
C CYS A 67 14.01 -6.57 2.16
N ALA A 68 14.41 -5.32 2.44
CA ALA A 68 15.62 -4.68 1.94
C ALA A 68 15.79 -4.69 0.41
N ARG A 69 14.71 -4.94 -0.35
CA ARG A 69 14.74 -4.88 -1.82
C ARG A 69 14.43 -3.45 -2.27
N THR A 70 15.21 -2.96 -3.22
CA THR A 70 14.96 -1.68 -3.91
C THR A 70 13.93 -1.90 -5.02
N LEU A 71 12.76 -1.28 -4.87
CA LEU A 71 11.61 -1.41 -5.78
C LEU A 71 10.86 -0.07 -5.83
N GLU A 72 9.89 0.07 -6.73
CA GLU A 72 8.96 1.20 -6.67
C GLU A 72 7.96 1.01 -5.52
N LEU A 73 8.12 1.80 -4.46
CA LEU A 73 7.27 1.74 -3.27
C LEU A 73 6.25 2.86 -3.28
N LEU A 74 5.08 2.61 -2.68
CA LEU A 74 4.14 3.68 -2.37
C LEU A 74 4.66 4.44 -1.14
N THR A 75 4.87 5.74 -1.28
CA THR A 75 5.37 6.62 -0.22
C THR A 75 4.52 7.88 -0.14
N MET A 76 4.63 8.62 0.97
CA MET A 76 4.21 10.02 0.98
C MET A 76 5.17 10.88 0.15
N ARG A 77 4.64 11.97 -0.40
CA ARG A 77 5.39 13.03 -1.09
C ARG A 77 6.01 14.01 -0.10
#